data_AF-A0A4S2R1L0-F1
#
_entry.id   AF-A0A4S2R1L0-F1
#
_cell.length_a   1.000
_cell.length_b   1.000
_cell.length_c   1.000
_cell.angle_alpha   90.00
_cell.angle_beta   90.00
_cell.angle_gamma   90.00
#
_symmetry.space_group_name_H-M   'P 1'
#
loop_
_entity.id
_entity.type
_entity.pdbx_description
1 polymer ?
#
loop_
_entity_poly.entity_id
_entity_poly.type
_entity_poly.pdbx_seq_one_letter_code
_entity_poly.pdbx_strand_id
1 'polypeptide(L)'
;AAHIRSLEAGIRTLRHRLSLPVGVKGTKRAPGGYRSRGEWFHKSRRLKALEDRLTAAVADWRSGRVRVVRGGKRLLNTRHHLTEAGLSEEEWRERWEAERWFLAADGESGKRYGNETIRVTPEGRVSIKLPAPLAHLANSAHGRYTLTPTVGFAHRGVEWADRIEANRAVAYRIHYDTGRGRWYLTASWQKPAVRTVPLEAARAGGVIGVDTNADHFAAYRLDPHGNPVGEPHRFAYDLSGTAAHRDAQVRHALTRLLHWARRTGVTAIAIEDLDFSAEKTREKHGRRKRFRQLISGLPTGRLKARLVSMAAGHGLAIIAVDPAYTSMWGAQHWQKPLTTPHRRMSRHDAAGIAIGRRALGHPIRRRTTPPSHDRSDRVRHRTVQAAP
;
A
#
# COMPACT_ATOMS: atom_id res chain seq x y z
N ALA A 1 2.14 -16.34 -26.39
CA ALA A 1 3.56 -16.50 -25.98
C ALA A 1 3.83 -16.17 -24.50
N ALA A 2 3.71 -14.92 -24.03
CA ALA A 2 4.07 -14.55 -22.65
C ALA A 2 3.30 -15.32 -21.56
N HIS A 3 2.00 -15.56 -21.77
CA HIS A 3 1.17 -16.35 -20.86
C HIS A 3 1.64 -17.80 -20.69
N ILE A 4 1.99 -18.47 -21.80
CA ILE A 4 2.52 -19.84 -21.83
C ILE A 4 3.83 -19.92 -21.03
N ARG A 5 4.79 -19.03 -21.31
CA ARG A 5 6.06 -18.96 -20.56
C ARG A 5 5.84 -18.79 -19.05
N SER A 6 4.85 -17.98 -18.67
CA SER A 6 4.49 -17.81 -17.26
C SER A 6 3.91 -19.07 -16.63
N LEU A 7 3.10 -19.84 -17.36
CA LEU A 7 2.57 -21.13 -16.88
C LEU A 7 3.68 -22.16 -16.72
N GLU A 8 4.56 -22.29 -17.73
CA GLU A 8 5.70 -23.19 -17.69
C GLU A 8 6.64 -22.88 -16.51
N ALA A 9 6.96 -21.60 -16.29
CA ALA A 9 7.78 -21.19 -15.15
C ALA A 9 7.11 -21.60 -13.82
N GLY A 10 5.81 -21.38 -13.67
CA GLY A 10 5.04 -21.79 -12.50
C GLY A 10 5.05 -23.30 -12.29
N ILE A 11 4.87 -24.09 -13.36
CA ILE A 11 4.92 -25.55 -13.35
C ILE A 11 6.31 -26.05 -12.93
N ARG A 12 7.39 -25.50 -13.52
CA ARG A 12 8.77 -25.86 -13.16
C ARG A 12 9.03 -25.64 -11.67
N THR A 13 8.64 -24.48 -11.13
CA THR A 13 8.78 -24.20 -9.70
C THR A 13 7.98 -25.16 -8.84
N LEU A 14 6.72 -25.48 -9.21
CA LEU A 14 5.91 -26.41 -8.43
C LEU A 14 6.49 -27.83 -8.47
N ARG A 15 6.88 -28.34 -9.63
CA ARG A 15 7.49 -29.67 -9.80
C ARG A 15 8.75 -29.81 -8.95
N HIS A 16 9.67 -28.85 -9.04
CA HIS A 16 10.89 -28.84 -8.23
C HIS A 16 10.59 -28.89 -6.73
N ARG A 17 9.65 -28.08 -6.23
CA ARG A 17 9.33 -28.07 -4.80
C ARG A 17 8.54 -29.29 -4.33
N LEU A 18 7.78 -29.92 -5.22
CA LEU A 18 7.03 -31.16 -4.92
C LEU A 18 7.95 -32.39 -4.89
N SER A 19 9.05 -32.39 -5.65
CA SER A 19 10.04 -33.48 -5.66
C SER A 19 10.95 -33.47 -4.43
N LEU A 20 11.00 -32.38 -3.67
CA LEU A 20 11.78 -32.30 -2.44
C LEU A 20 10.97 -32.86 -1.24
N PRO A 21 11.64 -33.51 -0.27
CA PRO A 21 10.97 -33.99 0.93
C PRO A 21 10.28 -32.86 1.71
N VAL A 22 9.14 -33.19 2.34
CA VAL A 22 8.36 -32.24 3.13
C VAL A 22 9.22 -31.72 4.30
N GLY A 23 9.29 -30.40 4.44
CA GLY A 23 10.01 -29.72 5.51
C GLY A 23 11.47 -29.36 5.18
N VAL A 24 12.01 -29.78 4.02
CA VAL A 24 13.36 -29.42 3.59
C VAL A 24 13.44 -27.92 3.29
N LYS A 25 14.36 -27.24 3.96
CA LYS A 25 14.59 -25.80 3.78
C LYS A 25 15.27 -25.53 2.44
N GLY A 26 14.89 -24.43 1.80
CA GLY A 26 15.56 -23.94 0.61
C GLY A 26 16.94 -23.35 0.89
N THR A 27 17.65 -23.03 -0.19
CA THR A 27 18.87 -22.21 -0.16
C THR A 27 18.55 -20.77 -0.54
N LYS A 28 19.53 -19.87 -0.45
CA LYS A 28 19.37 -18.48 -0.94
C LYS A 28 19.01 -18.38 -2.44
N ARG A 29 19.27 -19.44 -3.22
CA ARG A 29 19.08 -19.45 -4.69
C ARG A 29 17.91 -20.33 -5.14
N ALA A 30 17.45 -21.28 -4.31
CA ALA A 30 16.41 -22.23 -4.69
C ALA A 30 15.43 -22.52 -3.54
N PRO A 31 14.12 -22.57 -3.81
CA PRO A 31 13.13 -22.82 -2.78
C PRO A 31 13.12 -24.29 -2.35
N GLY A 32 12.94 -24.53 -1.05
CA GLY A 32 12.84 -25.89 -0.49
C GLY A 32 11.50 -26.58 -0.73
N GLY A 33 11.39 -27.78 -0.16
CA GLY A 33 10.15 -28.55 -0.13
C GLY A 33 9.01 -27.83 0.60
N TYR A 34 7.79 -28.32 0.45
CA TYR A 34 6.65 -27.75 1.17
C TYR A 34 6.71 -28.10 2.66
N ARG A 35 6.17 -27.22 3.51
CA ARG A 35 6.32 -27.35 4.97
C ARG A 35 5.54 -28.51 5.57
N SER A 36 4.40 -28.86 4.98
CA SER A 36 3.52 -29.91 5.50
C SER A 36 2.93 -30.75 4.37
N ARG A 37 2.48 -31.95 4.71
CA ARG A 37 1.76 -32.84 3.78
C ARG A 37 0.51 -32.18 3.21
N GLY A 38 -0.24 -31.42 4.02
CA GLY A 38 -1.41 -30.67 3.54
C GLY A 38 -1.05 -29.57 2.53
N GLU A 39 0.03 -28.82 2.77
CA GLU A 39 0.49 -27.82 1.79
C GLU A 39 0.98 -28.50 0.50
N TRP A 40 1.74 -29.58 0.63
CA TRP A 40 2.18 -30.39 -0.50
C TRP A 40 0.99 -30.88 -1.34
N PHE A 41 -0.06 -31.41 -0.71
CA PHE A 41 -1.27 -31.91 -1.39
C PHE A 41 -2.02 -30.80 -2.15
N HIS A 42 -2.23 -29.63 -1.55
CA HIS A 42 -2.85 -28.52 -2.27
C HIS A 42 -2.00 -28.04 -3.45
N LYS A 43 -0.66 -28.16 -3.34
CA LYS A 43 0.27 -27.75 -4.40
C LYS A 43 0.37 -28.78 -5.51
N SER A 44 0.25 -30.07 -5.22
CA SER A 44 0.15 -31.12 -6.24
C SER A 44 -1.13 -30.98 -7.07
N ARG A 45 -2.28 -30.72 -6.42
CA ARG A 45 -3.53 -30.39 -7.13
C ARG A 45 -3.40 -29.12 -7.99
N ARG A 46 -2.75 -28.08 -7.47
CA ARG A 46 -2.48 -26.86 -8.23
C ARG A 46 -1.57 -27.12 -9.42
N LEU A 47 -0.55 -27.99 -9.29
CA LEU A 47 0.32 -28.37 -10.39
C LEU A 47 -0.51 -28.95 -11.53
N LYS A 48 -1.37 -29.94 -11.24
CA LYS A 48 -2.24 -30.54 -12.25
C LYS A 48 -3.13 -29.51 -12.96
N ALA A 49 -3.75 -28.61 -12.19
CA ALA A 49 -4.56 -27.54 -12.76
C ALA A 49 -3.75 -26.55 -13.64
N LEU A 50 -2.46 -26.32 -13.35
CA LEU A 50 -1.60 -25.51 -14.20
C LEU A 50 -1.18 -26.25 -15.47
N GLU A 51 -0.90 -27.56 -15.37
CA GLU A 51 -0.58 -28.41 -16.52
C GLU A 51 -1.76 -28.47 -17.49
N ASP A 52 -2.98 -28.68 -17.01
CA ASP A 52 -4.18 -28.69 -17.85
C ASP A 52 -4.40 -27.33 -18.55
N ARG A 53 -4.15 -26.22 -17.82
CA ARG A 53 -4.20 -24.86 -18.40
C ARG A 53 -3.10 -24.62 -19.43
N LEU A 54 -1.90 -25.15 -19.21
CA LEU A 54 -0.80 -25.05 -20.17
C LEU A 54 -1.16 -25.80 -21.44
N THR A 55 -1.69 -27.01 -21.34
CA THR A 55 -2.16 -27.80 -22.48
C THR A 55 -3.21 -27.03 -23.28
N ALA A 56 -4.23 -26.47 -22.63
CA ALA A 56 -5.25 -25.66 -23.30
C ALA A 56 -4.66 -24.41 -23.97
N ALA A 57 -3.76 -23.68 -23.28
CA ALA A 57 -3.15 -22.47 -23.81
C ALA A 57 -2.22 -22.75 -25.01
N VAL A 58 -1.50 -23.89 -25.00
CA VAL A 58 -0.66 -24.33 -26.13
C VAL A 58 -1.54 -24.76 -27.31
N ALA A 59 -2.65 -25.46 -27.08
CA ALA A 59 -3.60 -25.83 -28.12
C ALA A 59 -4.24 -24.60 -28.79
N ASP A 60 -4.70 -23.63 -27.99
CA ASP A 60 -5.21 -22.34 -28.49
C ASP A 60 -4.12 -21.61 -29.30
N TRP A 61 -2.87 -21.59 -28.83
CA TRP A 61 -1.77 -20.93 -29.53
C TRP A 61 -1.43 -21.60 -30.87
N ARG A 62 -1.36 -22.94 -30.89
CA ARG A 62 -1.10 -23.72 -32.12
C ARG A 62 -2.21 -23.56 -33.16
N SER A 63 -3.45 -23.42 -32.72
CA SER A 63 -4.61 -23.21 -33.61
C SER A 63 -4.81 -21.74 -34.01
N GLY A 64 -3.94 -20.82 -33.58
CA GLY A 64 -4.10 -19.39 -33.82
C GLY A 64 -5.31 -18.76 -33.11
N ARG A 65 -5.93 -19.47 -32.16
CA ARG A 65 -7.13 -19.02 -31.44
C ARG A 65 -6.75 -18.05 -30.32
N VAL A 66 -7.19 -16.81 -30.43
CA VAL A 66 -7.03 -15.81 -29.37
C VAL A 66 -8.33 -15.65 -28.59
N ARG A 67 -8.33 -16.03 -27.31
CA ARG A 67 -9.47 -15.79 -26.40
C ARG A 67 -9.44 -14.36 -25.88
N VAL A 68 -10.05 -13.43 -26.62
CA VAL A 68 -10.21 -12.04 -26.21
C VAL A 68 -11.67 -11.78 -25.81
N VAL A 69 -11.84 -11.06 -24.71
CA VAL A 69 -13.13 -10.58 -24.25
C VAL A 69 -13.00 -9.07 -24.08
N ARG A 70 -13.68 -8.30 -24.94
CA ARG A 70 -13.86 -6.86 -24.72
C ARG A 70 -14.74 -6.67 -23.49
N GLY A 71 -14.40 -5.75 -22.59
CA GLY A 71 -15.19 -5.51 -21.36
C GLY A 71 -14.66 -6.23 -20.11
N GLY A 72 -13.52 -6.91 -20.18
CA GLY A 72 -12.79 -7.36 -18.99
C GLY A 72 -13.29 -8.69 -18.42
N LYS A 73 -12.32 -9.56 -18.10
CA LYS A 73 -12.55 -10.91 -17.57
C LYS A 73 -13.49 -10.97 -16.36
N ARG A 74 -13.47 -9.95 -15.51
CA ARG A 74 -14.29 -9.91 -14.30
C ARG A 74 -15.78 -9.82 -14.63
N LEU A 75 -16.17 -8.93 -15.53
CA LEU A 75 -17.58 -8.75 -15.89
C LEU A 75 -18.11 -9.99 -16.60
N LEU A 76 -17.32 -10.61 -17.49
CA LEU A 76 -17.70 -11.89 -18.08
C LEU A 76 -17.83 -13.00 -17.03
N ASN A 77 -16.89 -13.11 -16.10
CA ASN A 77 -17.03 -14.08 -15.01
C ASN A 77 -18.30 -13.83 -14.20
N THR A 78 -18.64 -12.58 -13.89
CA THR A 78 -19.89 -12.23 -13.20
C THR A 78 -21.12 -12.71 -13.98
N ARG A 79 -21.11 -12.70 -15.32
CA ARG A 79 -22.21 -13.25 -16.14
C ARG A 79 -22.49 -14.73 -15.88
N HIS A 80 -21.45 -15.50 -15.57
CA HIS A 80 -21.57 -16.94 -15.28
C HIS A 80 -21.99 -17.21 -13.82
N HIS A 81 -21.96 -16.18 -12.96
CA HIS A 81 -22.23 -16.27 -11.52
C HIS A 81 -23.21 -15.17 -11.08
N LEU A 82 -24.25 -14.90 -11.87
CA LEU A 82 -25.21 -13.83 -11.64
C LEU A 82 -25.91 -13.94 -10.27
N THR A 83 -26.33 -15.15 -9.89
CA THR A 83 -26.95 -15.43 -8.59
C THR A 83 -26.02 -15.10 -7.42
N GLU A 84 -24.75 -15.52 -7.49
CA GLU A 84 -23.74 -15.19 -6.47
C GLU A 84 -23.44 -13.69 -6.42
N ALA A 85 -23.53 -13.01 -7.56
CA ALA A 85 -23.32 -11.58 -7.68
C ALA A 85 -24.54 -10.75 -7.27
N GLY A 86 -25.71 -11.37 -7.08
CA GLY A 86 -26.97 -10.68 -6.83
C GLY A 86 -27.36 -9.74 -7.97
N LEU A 87 -27.20 -10.19 -9.23
CA LEU A 87 -27.49 -9.39 -10.42
C LEU A 87 -28.44 -10.11 -11.36
N SER A 88 -29.33 -9.37 -11.99
CA SER A 88 -30.07 -9.84 -13.17
C SER A 88 -29.17 -9.84 -14.42
N GLU A 89 -29.63 -10.50 -15.48
CA GLU A 89 -28.94 -10.43 -16.77
C GLU A 89 -28.99 -9.02 -17.36
N GLU A 90 -30.11 -8.33 -17.22
CA GLU A 90 -30.32 -6.96 -17.69
C GLU A 90 -29.37 -5.99 -16.98
N GLU A 91 -29.30 -6.05 -15.65
CA GLU A 91 -28.38 -5.23 -14.86
C GLU A 91 -26.91 -5.51 -15.22
N TRP A 92 -26.58 -6.78 -15.46
CA TRP A 92 -25.26 -7.14 -15.94
C TRP A 92 -24.99 -6.56 -17.34
N ARG A 93 -25.96 -6.60 -18.24
CA ARG A 93 -25.84 -6.10 -19.61
C ARG A 93 -25.66 -4.59 -19.64
N GLU A 94 -26.40 -3.86 -18.81
CA GLU A 94 -26.22 -2.42 -18.63
C GLU A 94 -24.80 -2.11 -18.15
N ARG A 95 -24.31 -2.82 -17.12
CA ARG A 95 -22.92 -2.66 -16.62
C ARG A 95 -21.89 -3.02 -17.69
N TRP A 96 -22.14 -4.08 -18.43
CA TRP A 96 -21.30 -4.51 -19.54
C TRP A 96 -21.17 -3.39 -20.57
N GLU A 97 -22.26 -2.68 -20.86
CA GLU A 97 -22.37 -1.54 -21.78
C GLU A 97 -21.69 -0.27 -21.30
N ALA A 98 -22.07 0.18 -20.11
CA ALA A 98 -21.55 1.39 -19.49
C ALA A 98 -20.02 1.40 -19.32
N GLU A 99 -19.40 0.24 -19.11
CA GLU A 99 -17.93 0.15 -18.97
C GLU A 99 -17.16 0.56 -20.25
N ARG A 100 -17.87 0.69 -21.37
CA ARG A 100 -17.36 1.20 -22.64
C ARG A 100 -17.76 2.65 -22.90
N TRP A 101 -18.62 3.23 -22.07
CA TRP A 101 -19.04 4.62 -22.15
C TRP A 101 -18.03 5.51 -21.43
N PHE A 102 -16.87 5.69 -22.05
CA PHE A 102 -15.86 6.61 -21.55
C PHE A 102 -15.15 7.36 -22.67
N LEU A 103 -14.68 8.57 -22.35
CA LEU A 103 -13.71 9.32 -23.13
C LEU A 103 -12.55 9.66 -22.21
N ALA A 104 -11.33 9.37 -22.63
CA ALA A 104 -10.13 9.70 -21.85
C ALA A 104 -9.13 10.46 -22.72
N ALA A 105 -8.44 11.40 -22.09
CA ALA A 105 -7.37 12.17 -22.71
C ALA A 105 -6.22 12.35 -21.73
N ASP A 106 -5.01 12.04 -22.18
CA ASP A 106 -3.80 12.29 -21.40
C ASP A 106 -3.52 13.79 -21.30
N GLY A 107 -2.85 14.17 -20.21
CA GLY A 107 -2.50 15.56 -19.96
C GLY A 107 -1.23 15.99 -20.69
N GLU A 108 -1.19 17.25 -21.09
CA GLU A 108 -0.11 17.85 -21.86
C GLU A 108 0.34 19.16 -21.19
N SER A 109 1.58 19.21 -20.71
CA SER A 109 2.13 20.43 -20.12
C SER A 109 2.32 21.51 -21.18
N GLY A 110 1.99 22.75 -20.86
CA GLY A 110 2.02 23.90 -21.76
C GLY A 110 0.76 24.08 -22.60
N LYS A 111 -0.13 23.08 -22.67
CA LYS A 111 -1.46 23.26 -23.26
C LYS A 111 -2.37 23.99 -22.29
N ARG A 112 -3.30 24.78 -22.84
CA ARG A 112 -4.27 25.53 -22.04
C ARG A 112 -5.06 24.58 -21.13
N TYR A 113 -5.02 24.85 -19.82
CA TYR A 113 -5.60 24.01 -18.77
C TYR A 113 -5.05 22.57 -18.71
N GLY A 114 -3.85 22.35 -19.25
CA GLY A 114 -3.09 21.10 -19.10
C GLY A 114 -3.53 19.93 -19.96
N ASN A 115 -4.42 20.14 -20.95
CA ASN A 115 -4.95 19.08 -21.81
C ASN A 115 -5.53 19.68 -23.10
N GLU A 116 -5.15 19.17 -24.29
CA GLU A 116 -5.73 19.69 -25.54
C GLU A 116 -7.09 19.07 -25.84
N THR A 117 -7.35 17.82 -25.48
CA THR A 117 -8.60 17.16 -25.88
C THR A 117 -9.76 17.56 -24.95
N ILE A 118 -9.59 17.40 -23.65
CA ILE A 118 -10.61 17.71 -22.64
C ILE A 118 -10.12 18.87 -21.78
N ARG A 119 -10.73 20.05 -21.94
CA ARG A 119 -10.40 21.23 -21.13
C ARG A 119 -11.45 21.45 -20.06
N VAL A 120 -10.99 21.81 -18.87
CA VAL A 120 -11.86 22.18 -17.76
C VAL A 120 -11.39 23.54 -17.24
N THR A 121 -12.28 24.53 -17.18
CA THR A 121 -11.98 25.86 -16.63
C THR A 121 -12.07 25.85 -15.10
N PRO A 122 -11.50 26.86 -14.39
CA PRO A 122 -11.64 26.96 -12.94
C PRO A 122 -13.10 26.97 -12.46
N GLU A 123 -14.03 27.52 -13.26
CA GLU A 123 -15.47 27.52 -12.98
C GLU A 123 -16.14 26.17 -13.27
N GLY A 124 -15.38 25.17 -13.69
CA GLY A 124 -15.89 23.83 -13.96
C GLY A 124 -16.52 23.65 -15.34
N ARG A 125 -16.32 24.57 -16.30
CA ARG A 125 -16.82 24.37 -17.67
C ARG A 125 -15.96 23.37 -18.40
N VAL A 126 -16.59 22.33 -18.95
CA VAL A 126 -15.91 21.25 -19.68
C VAL A 126 -16.10 21.44 -21.17
N SER A 127 -15.01 21.42 -21.94
CA SER A 127 -15.06 21.42 -23.40
C SER A 127 -14.18 20.33 -24.01
N ILE A 128 -14.68 19.70 -25.06
CA ILE A 128 -14.05 18.57 -25.74
C ILE A 128 -13.70 19.00 -27.16
N LYS A 129 -12.43 18.83 -27.57
CA LYS A 129 -12.03 19.02 -28.96
C LYS A 129 -12.57 17.85 -29.79
N LEU A 130 -13.35 18.16 -30.83
CA LEU A 130 -13.90 17.13 -31.70
C LEU A 130 -12.92 16.80 -32.85
N PRO A 131 -12.80 15.52 -33.23
CA PRO A 131 -12.09 15.14 -34.44
C PRO A 131 -12.85 15.60 -35.69
N ALA A 132 -12.17 15.70 -36.84
CA ALA A 132 -12.75 16.22 -38.08
C ALA A 132 -14.11 15.60 -38.47
N PRO A 133 -14.33 14.27 -38.37
CA PRO A 133 -15.63 13.67 -38.71
C PRO A 133 -16.79 14.15 -37.84
N LEU A 134 -16.50 14.62 -36.62
CA LEU A 134 -17.49 15.10 -35.66
C LEU A 134 -17.54 16.63 -35.58
N ALA A 135 -16.81 17.35 -36.44
CA ALA A 135 -16.72 18.82 -36.38
C ALA A 135 -18.10 19.51 -36.48
N HIS A 136 -19.03 18.92 -37.22
CA HIS A 136 -20.41 19.41 -37.37
C HIS A 136 -21.21 19.41 -36.06
N LEU A 137 -20.78 18.68 -35.03
CA LEU A 137 -21.41 18.67 -33.71
C LEU A 137 -20.91 19.79 -32.79
N ALA A 138 -19.84 20.51 -33.16
CA ALA A 138 -19.25 21.53 -32.30
C ALA A 138 -20.25 22.64 -31.98
N ASN A 139 -20.37 23.00 -30.71
CA ASN A 139 -21.24 24.08 -30.22
C ASN A 139 -20.43 25.28 -29.67
N SER A 140 -19.11 25.28 -29.90
CA SER A 140 -18.19 26.30 -29.42
C SER A 140 -17.01 26.49 -30.38
N ALA A 141 -16.33 27.63 -30.23
CA ALA A 141 -15.20 28.01 -31.06
C ALA A 141 -14.09 26.95 -31.10
N HIS A 142 -13.31 26.96 -32.18
CA HIS A 142 -12.21 26.03 -32.42
C HIS A 142 -12.64 24.56 -32.49
N GLY A 143 -13.84 24.26 -32.99
CA GLY A 143 -14.33 22.88 -33.18
C GLY A 143 -14.46 22.12 -31.87
N ARG A 144 -14.99 22.79 -30.84
CA ARG A 144 -15.18 22.21 -29.50
C ARG A 144 -16.65 21.98 -29.19
N TYR A 145 -16.90 20.96 -28.39
CA TYR A 145 -18.18 20.70 -27.75
C TYR A 145 -18.09 21.03 -26.26
N THR A 146 -18.78 22.06 -25.82
CA THR A 146 -18.90 22.46 -24.41
C THR A 146 -20.12 21.76 -23.82
N LEU A 147 -19.91 21.07 -22.69
CA LEU A 147 -20.98 20.41 -21.96
C LEU A 147 -21.81 21.45 -21.21
N THR A 148 -23.13 21.27 -21.18
CA THR A 148 -24.06 22.08 -20.40
C THR A 148 -23.78 22.04 -18.89
N PRO A 149 -23.59 20.87 -18.25
CA PRO A 149 -23.29 20.83 -16.81
C PRO A 149 -21.86 21.26 -16.51
N THR A 150 -21.67 21.89 -15.36
CA THR A 150 -20.35 22.17 -14.78
C THR A 150 -19.90 21.02 -13.87
N VAL A 151 -18.59 20.95 -13.66
CA VAL A 151 -17.96 19.94 -12.79
C VAL A 151 -17.25 20.61 -11.61
N GLY A 152 -17.30 19.96 -10.45
CA GLY A 152 -16.59 20.41 -9.25
C GLY A 152 -15.75 19.27 -8.66
N PHE A 153 -14.55 19.60 -8.19
CA PHE A 153 -13.65 18.66 -7.53
C PHE A 153 -13.54 18.95 -6.03
N ALA A 154 -14.37 18.28 -5.21
CA ALA A 154 -14.33 18.46 -3.75
C ALA A 154 -12.99 18.01 -3.14
N HIS A 155 -12.41 16.91 -3.65
CA HIS A 155 -11.12 16.42 -3.20
C HIS A 155 -9.99 16.99 -4.06
N ARG A 156 -9.04 17.70 -3.43
CA ARG A 156 -7.89 18.35 -4.10
C ARG A 156 -8.28 19.37 -5.17
N GLY A 157 -9.44 20.01 -5.01
CA GLY A 157 -9.91 21.06 -5.94
C GLY A 157 -8.91 22.20 -6.08
N VAL A 158 -8.35 22.69 -4.97
CA VAL A 158 -7.33 23.77 -5.00
C VAL A 158 -6.08 23.33 -5.75
N GLU A 159 -5.50 22.16 -5.43
CA GLU A 159 -4.32 21.63 -6.14
C GLU A 159 -4.59 21.43 -7.63
N TRP A 160 -5.80 20.99 -7.99
CA TRP A 160 -6.21 20.87 -9.38
C TRP A 160 -6.31 22.24 -10.08
N ALA A 161 -6.93 23.23 -9.43
CA ALA A 161 -7.06 24.60 -9.94
C ALA A 161 -5.69 25.23 -10.21
N ASP A 162 -4.78 25.20 -9.22
CA ASP A 162 -3.41 25.68 -9.35
C ASP A 162 -2.68 25.07 -10.55
N ARG A 163 -2.95 23.78 -10.84
CA ARG A 163 -2.32 23.08 -11.96
C ARG A 163 -2.86 23.51 -13.31
N ILE A 164 -4.18 23.63 -13.45
CA ILE A 164 -4.78 24.03 -14.73
C ILE A 164 -4.47 25.50 -15.05
N GLU A 165 -4.41 26.37 -14.04
CA GLU A 165 -4.02 27.77 -14.20
C GLU A 165 -2.56 27.89 -14.65
N ALA A 166 -1.67 27.04 -14.10
CA ALA A 166 -0.29 26.94 -14.53
C ALA A 166 -0.08 26.10 -15.82
N ASN A 167 -1.15 25.70 -16.52
CA ASN A 167 -1.09 24.88 -17.74
C ASN A 167 -0.25 23.59 -17.59
N ARG A 168 -0.27 22.97 -16.40
CA ARG A 168 0.45 21.72 -16.12
C ARG A 168 -0.40 20.53 -16.56
N ALA A 169 0.25 19.48 -17.07
CA ALA A 169 -0.45 18.27 -17.52
C ALA A 169 -1.46 17.74 -16.48
N VAL A 170 -2.71 17.57 -16.93
CA VAL A 170 -3.81 16.90 -16.23
C VAL A 170 -4.54 15.99 -17.23
N ALA A 171 -4.58 14.69 -16.94
CA ALA A 171 -5.33 13.72 -17.70
C ALA A 171 -6.77 13.63 -17.18
N TYR A 172 -7.73 13.52 -18.08
CA TYR A 172 -9.15 13.47 -17.78
C TYR A 172 -9.80 12.19 -18.29
N ARG A 173 -10.80 11.69 -17.54
CA ARG A 173 -11.67 10.58 -17.96
C ARG A 173 -13.12 10.90 -17.66
N ILE A 174 -13.93 11.03 -18.70
CA ILE A 174 -15.39 11.05 -18.62
C ILE A 174 -15.88 9.60 -18.62
N HIS A 175 -16.73 9.21 -17.69
CA HIS A 175 -17.29 7.85 -17.64
C HIS A 175 -18.63 7.81 -16.91
N TYR A 176 -19.48 6.84 -17.24
CA TYR A 176 -20.75 6.60 -16.56
C TYR A 176 -20.59 5.58 -15.43
N ASP A 177 -21.15 5.88 -14.26
CA ASP A 177 -21.21 4.97 -13.11
C ASP A 177 -22.66 4.45 -12.98
N THR A 178 -22.87 3.20 -13.38
CA THR A 178 -24.18 2.54 -13.33
C THR A 178 -24.69 2.35 -11.90
N GLY A 179 -23.80 2.18 -10.92
CA GLY A 179 -24.20 2.02 -9.52
C GLY A 179 -24.77 3.30 -8.91
N ARG A 180 -24.47 4.46 -9.50
CA ARG A 180 -24.93 5.77 -9.03
C ARG A 180 -25.79 6.52 -10.05
N GLY A 181 -26.04 5.93 -11.22
CA GLY A 181 -26.84 6.52 -12.28
C GLY A 181 -26.33 7.87 -12.78
N ARG A 182 -25.02 8.13 -12.77
CA ARG A 182 -24.48 9.46 -13.13
C ARG A 182 -23.12 9.43 -13.82
N TRP A 183 -22.86 10.47 -14.60
CA TRP A 183 -21.58 10.71 -15.27
C TRP A 183 -20.57 11.34 -14.31
N TYR A 184 -19.30 10.96 -14.47
CA TYR A 184 -18.17 11.50 -13.73
C TYR A 184 -17.06 11.95 -14.66
N LEU A 185 -16.44 13.07 -14.29
CA LEU A 185 -15.14 13.48 -14.79
C LEU A 185 -14.09 13.20 -13.71
N THR A 186 -13.13 12.34 -14.01
CA THR A 186 -11.97 12.09 -13.15
C THR A 186 -10.77 12.86 -13.68
N ALA A 187 -10.16 13.69 -12.82
CA ALA A 187 -8.88 14.34 -13.09
C ALA A 187 -7.74 13.53 -12.47
N SER A 188 -6.62 13.41 -13.18
CA SER A 188 -5.42 12.73 -12.70
C SER A 188 -4.16 13.42 -13.19
N TRP A 189 -3.14 13.47 -12.34
CA TRP A 189 -1.84 14.07 -12.67
C TRP A 189 -0.72 13.33 -11.95
N GLN A 190 0.48 13.44 -12.50
CA GLN A 190 1.67 12.95 -11.81
C GLN A 190 1.98 13.87 -10.63
N LYS A 191 2.18 13.24 -9.46
CA LYS A 191 2.76 13.93 -8.30
C LYS A 191 4.26 14.05 -8.52
N PRO A 192 4.90 15.15 -8.08
CA PRO A 192 6.34 15.25 -8.08
C PRO A 192 6.97 14.03 -7.42
N ALA A 193 8.09 13.56 -7.96
CA ALA A 193 8.86 12.51 -7.32
C ALA A 193 9.17 12.92 -5.88
N VAL A 194 8.96 12.01 -4.93
CA VAL A 194 9.30 12.26 -3.53
C VAL A 194 10.80 12.47 -3.45
N ARG A 195 11.22 13.70 -3.12
CA ARG A 195 12.64 14.00 -2.90
C ARG A 195 13.11 13.26 -1.66
N THR A 196 14.21 12.51 -1.80
CA THR A 196 14.89 11.89 -0.67
C THR A 196 15.53 12.98 0.18
N VAL A 197 15.21 13.01 1.47
CA VAL A 197 15.82 13.93 2.43
C VAL A 197 17.03 13.22 3.05
N PRO A 198 18.17 13.91 3.28
CA PRO A 198 19.27 13.32 4.03
C PRO A 198 18.81 12.80 5.40
N LEU A 199 19.37 11.67 5.83
CA LEU A 199 18.93 10.97 7.04
C LEU A 199 19.02 11.86 8.29
N GLU A 200 20.09 12.64 8.42
CA GLU A 200 20.28 13.56 9.56
C GLU A 200 19.21 14.66 9.59
N ALA A 201 18.87 15.24 8.42
CA ALA A 201 17.78 16.21 8.33
C ALA A 201 16.41 15.57 8.65
N ALA A 202 16.20 14.30 8.30
CA ALA A 202 14.97 13.58 8.66
C ALA A 202 14.87 13.31 10.19
N ARG A 203 16.00 13.21 10.89
CA ARG A 203 16.08 12.96 12.34
C ARG A 203 16.02 14.21 13.21
N ALA A 204 16.34 15.38 12.65
CA ALA A 204 16.55 16.62 13.39
C ALA A 204 15.34 17.04 14.27
N GLY A 205 14.10 16.82 13.79
CA GLY A 205 12.87 17.15 14.53
C GLY A 205 12.38 16.04 15.48
N GLY A 206 13.19 15.02 15.75
CA GLY A 206 12.72 13.79 16.39
C GLY A 206 11.90 12.93 15.42
N VAL A 207 11.43 11.78 15.91
CA VAL A 207 10.74 10.80 15.07
C VAL A 207 9.53 10.20 15.77
N ILE A 208 8.58 9.69 14.99
CA ILE A 208 7.55 8.79 15.49
C ILE A 208 7.92 7.36 15.11
N GLY A 209 8.14 6.49 16.10
CA GLY A 209 8.33 5.06 15.86
C GLY A 209 7.00 4.31 15.85
N VAL A 210 6.78 3.49 14.82
CA VAL A 210 5.51 2.78 14.59
C VAL A 210 5.71 1.28 14.50
N ASP A 211 5.14 0.55 15.46
CA ASP A 211 4.96 -0.91 15.38
C ASP A 211 3.63 -1.23 14.69
N THR A 212 3.68 -2.13 13.70
CA THR A 212 2.50 -2.52 12.94
C THR A 212 1.92 -3.84 13.44
N ASN A 213 0.63 -3.83 13.81
CA ASN A 213 -0.09 -4.96 14.39
C ASN A 213 -1.27 -5.44 13.54
N ALA A 214 -1.98 -6.46 13.99
CA ALA A 214 -3.06 -7.07 13.20
C ALA A 214 -4.30 -6.16 13.08
N ASP A 215 -4.46 -5.23 14.01
CA ASP A 215 -5.66 -4.43 14.27
C ASP A 215 -5.36 -2.94 14.48
N HIS A 216 -4.09 -2.54 14.62
CA HIS A 216 -3.72 -1.13 14.78
C HIS A 216 -2.25 -0.86 14.44
N PHE A 217 -1.94 0.42 14.19
CA PHE A 217 -0.59 0.96 14.33
C PHE A 217 -0.40 1.44 15.77
N ALA A 218 0.66 0.99 16.44
CA ALA A 218 1.08 1.50 17.74
C ALA A 218 2.24 2.47 17.51
N ALA A 219 2.05 3.74 17.87
CA ALA A 219 2.97 4.80 17.54
C ALA A 219 3.44 5.55 18.79
N TYR A 220 4.73 5.86 18.84
CA TYR A 220 5.34 6.61 19.94
C TYR A 220 6.18 7.75 19.37
N ARG A 221 6.00 8.97 19.91
CA ARG A 221 6.86 10.12 19.60
C ARG A 221 8.15 10.07 20.41
N LEU A 222 9.29 10.23 19.75
CA LEU A 222 10.59 10.35 20.39
C LEU A 222 11.21 11.72 20.08
N ASP A 223 11.87 12.31 21.07
CA ASP A 223 12.73 13.47 20.87
C ASP A 223 14.01 13.08 20.07
N PRO A 224 14.85 14.04 19.64
CA PRO A 224 16.10 13.75 18.94
C PRO A 224 17.08 12.84 19.73
N HIS A 225 16.96 12.76 21.05
CA HIS A 225 17.78 11.89 21.92
C HIS A 225 17.19 10.48 22.09
N GLY A 226 16.05 10.20 21.44
CA GLY A 226 15.37 8.93 21.48
C GLY A 226 14.60 8.69 22.78
N ASN A 227 14.25 9.72 23.54
CA ASN A 227 13.38 9.61 24.70
C ASN A 227 11.91 9.68 24.27
N PRO A 228 11.02 8.82 24.80
CA PRO A 228 9.60 8.88 24.51
C PRO A 228 8.97 10.16 25.10
N VAL A 229 8.22 10.90 24.28
CA VAL A 229 7.55 12.15 24.66
C VAL A 229 6.04 11.98 24.62
N GLY A 230 5.36 12.32 25.72
CA GLY A 230 3.90 12.19 25.84
C GLY A 230 3.44 10.73 25.89
N GLU A 231 2.18 10.48 25.51
CA GLU A 231 1.54 9.16 25.53
C GLU A 231 1.60 8.43 24.18
N PRO A 232 1.61 7.07 24.18
CA PRO A 232 1.53 6.31 22.95
C PRO A 232 0.17 6.53 22.28
N HIS A 233 0.18 6.51 20.94
CA HIS A 233 -1.03 6.67 20.14
C HIS A 233 -1.33 5.40 19.35
N ARG A 234 -2.61 5.03 19.30
CA ARG A 234 -3.09 3.86 18.55
C ARG A 234 -4.00 4.28 17.41
N PHE A 235 -3.70 3.77 16.22
CA PHE A 235 -4.50 3.99 15.03
C PHE A 235 -5.10 2.65 14.61
N ALA A 236 -6.28 2.36 15.14
CA ALA A 236 -7.01 1.13 14.87
C ALA A 236 -7.50 1.06 13.42
N TYR A 237 -7.59 -0.16 12.91
CA TYR A 237 -8.17 -0.50 11.63
C TYR A 237 -8.79 -1.90 11.70
N ASP A 238 -9.89 -2.11 10.97
CA ASP A 238 -10.44 -3.44 10.79
C ASP A 238 -9.92 -4.05 9.48
N LEU A 239 -9.26 -5.20 9.57
CA LEU A 239 -8.79 -5.95 8.41
C LEU A 239 -9.76 -7.07 8.00
N SER A 240 -11.02 -7.00 8.41
CA SER A 240 -12.10 -7.88 7.93
C SER A 240 -12.59 -7.46 6.53
N GLY A 241 -13.38 -8.33 5.89
CA GLY A 241 -14.05 -8.03 4.64
C GLY A 241 -13.17 -8.00 3.38
N THR A 242 -13.62 -7.25 2.38
CA THR A 242 -13.04 -7.26 1.03
C THR A 242 -11.64 -6.61 1.00
N ALA A 243 -10.84 -6.91 -0.02
CA ALA A 243 -9.55 -6.24 -0.22
C ALA A 243 -9.68 -4.71 -0.32
N ALA A 244 -10.76 -4.22 -0.93
CA ALA A 244 -11.05 -2.78 -1.02
C ALA A 244 -11.38 -2.17 0.33
N HIS A 245 -12.17 -2.87 1.16
CA HIS A 245 -12.48 -2.43 2.52
C HIS A 245 -11.23 -2.34 3.39
N ARG A 246 -10.42 -3.42 3.40
CA ARG A 246 -9.14 -3.45 4.12
C ARG A 246 -8.20 -2.34 3.69
N ASP A 247 -8.10 -2.08 2.38
CA ASP A 247 -7.30 -0.98 1.85
C ASP A 247 -7.80 0.39 2.35
N ALA A 248 -9.12 0.60 2.39
CA ALA A 248 -9.72 1.81 2.92
C ALA A 248 -9.45 2.00 4.42
N GLN A 249 -9.56 0.94 5.22
CA GLN A 249 -9.29 0.95 6.66
C GLN A 249 -7.84 1.33 6.95
N VAL A 250 -6.89 0.70 6.27
CA VAL A 250 -5.46 1.04 6.39
C VAL A 250 -5.20 2.49 5.97
N ARG A 251 -5.81 2.97 4.88
CA ARG A 251 -5.67 4.38 4.46
C ARG A 251 -6.17 5.34 5.53
N HIS A 252 -7.32 5.06 6.13
CA HIS A 252 -7.88 5.91 7.16
C HIS A 252 -6.96 6.00 8.40
N ALA A 253 -6.44 4.86 8.85
CA ALA A 253 -5.49 4.82 9.96
C ALA A 253 -4.17 5.56 9.65
N LEU A 254 -3.62 5.38 8.44
CA LEU A 254 -2.43 6.11 8.00
C LEU A 254 -2.66 7.62 7.92
N THR A 255 -3.80 8.08 7.40
CA THR A 255 -4.14 9.51 7.38
C THR A 255 -4.17 10.10 8.79
N ARG A 256 -4.79 9.39 9.75
CA ARG A 256 -4.81 9.82 11.16
C ARG A 256 -3.39 9.87 11.76
N LEU A 257 -2.54 8.88 11.47
CA LEU A 257 -1.14 8.85 11.89
C LEU A 257 -0.36 10.04 11.33
N LEU A 258 -0.51 10.35 10.04
CA LEU A 258 0.18 11.46 9.38
C LEU A 258 -0.29 12.82 9.91
N HIS A 259 -1.58 12.98 10.15
CA HIS A 259 -2.11 14.20 10.79
C HIS A 259 -1.56 14.38 12.20
N TRP A 260 -1.45 13.30 12.98
CA TRP A 260 -0.82 13.36 14.29
C TRP A 260 0.66 13.72 14.20
N ALA A 261 1.41 13.08 13.30
CA ALA A 261 2.83 13.37 13.08
C ALA A 261 3.09 14.83 12.69
N ARG A 262 2.25 15.40 11.82
CA ARG A 262 2.35 16.81 11.46
C ARG A 262 2.10 17.73 12.65
N ARG A 263 1.11 17.42 13.52
CA ARG A 263 0.80 18.22 14.71
C ARG A 263 1.89 18.17 15.78
N THR A 264 2.64 17.07 15.88
CA THR A 264 3.73 16.94 16.85
C THR A 264 5.02 17.62 16.42
N GLY A 265 5.10 18.11 15.18
CA GLY A 265 6.28 18.80 14.63
C GLY A 265 7.45 17.88 14.30
N VAL A 266 7.26 16.56 14.27
CA VAL A 266 8.33 15.64 13.87
C VAL A 266 8.60 15.72 12.37
N THR A 267 9.83 15.41 11.97
CA THR A 267 10.26 15.43 10.57
C THR A 267 10.18 14.06 9.91
N ALA A 268 10.09 12.97 10.70
CA ALA A 268 10.03 11.63 10.16
C ALA A 268 9.17 10.63 10.97
N ILE A 269 8.69 9.61 10.25
CA ILE A 269 8.06 8.41 10.80
C ILE A 269 8.97 7.22 10.54
N ALA A 270 9.32 6.51 11.60
CA ALA A 270 10.09 5.29 11.58
C ALA A 270 9.17 4.07 11.57
N ILE A 271 9.39 3.18 10.60
CA ILE A 271 8.67 1.92 10.46
C ILE A 271 9.68 0.77 10.31
N GLU A 272 9.29 -0.44 10.70
CA GLU A 272 10.06 -1.63 10.33
C GLU A 272 10.15 -1.73 8.80
N ASP A 273 11.33 -2.07 8.28
CA ASP A 273 11.53 -2.49 6.90
C ASP A 273 10.93 -3.89 6.76
N LEU A 274 9.62 -3.91 6.72
CA LEU A 274 8.85 -5.05 6.31
C LEU A 274 9.15 -5.18 4.81
N ASP A 275 10.12 -6.02 4.47
CA ASP A 275 10.40 -6.34 3.07
C ASP A 275 9.15 -6.98 2.47
N PHE A 276 8.36 -6.13 1.83
CA PHE A 276 7.10 -6.42 1.17
C PHE A 276 7.33 -6.77 -0.31
N SER A 277 8.57 -6.62 -0.79
CA SER A 277 8.96 -6.55 -2.20
C SER A 277 9.64 -7.80 -2.73
N ALA A 278 10.29 -8.62 -1.91
CA ALA A 278 10.98 -9.80 -2.41
C ALA A 278 10.53 -11.08 -1.68
N GLU A 279 10.05 -12.03 -2.48
CA GLU A 279 9.77 -13.41 -2.10
C GLU A 279 8.54 -13.66 -1.20
N LYS A 280 7.48 -14.14 -1.85
CA LYS A 280 6.29 -14.75 -1.21
C LYS A 280 6.61 -16.07 -0.48
N THR A 281 7.88 -16.38 -0.24
CA THR A 281 8.29 -17.57 0.48
C THR A 281 8.42 -17.24 1.96
N ARG A 282 7.72 -18.06 2.73
CA ARG A 282 7.54 -18.00 4.18
C ARG A 282 8.85 -18.04 5.00
N GLU A 283 9.99 -18.25 4.35
CA GLU A 283 11.27 -18.63 4.97
C GLU A 283 12.08 -17.44 5.51
N LYS A 284 11.87 -16.22 5.02
CA LYS A 284 12.53 -15.00 5.54
C LYS A 284 11.75 -14.26 6.62
N HIS A 285 10.43 -14.49 6.74
CA HIS A 285 9.56 -13.71 7.63
C HIS A 285 8.93 -14.60 8.70
N GLY A 286 9.41 -14.44 9.94
CA GLY A 286 9.04 -15.20 11.13
C GLY A 286 7.55 -15.16 11.56
N ARG A 287 7.29 -15.53 12.81
CA ARG A 287 6.03 -15.99 13.45
C ARG A 287 4.70 -15.21 13.21
N ARG A 288 4.62 -14.07 12.52
CA ARG A 288 3.38 -13.27 12.35
C ARG A 288 2.48 -13.81 11.21
N LYS A 289 1.82 -14.97 11.40
CA LYS A 289 0.96 -15.64 10.38
C LYS A 289 -0.32 -14.86 10.03
N ARG A 290 -1.03 -14.31 11.03
CA ARG A 290 -2.31 -13.59 10.84
C ARG A 290 -2.14 -12.29 10.04
N PHE A 291 -1.16 -11.47 10.41
CA PHE A 291 -0.83 -10.23 9.69
C PHE A 291 -0.45 -10.48 8.22
N ARG A 292 0.31 -11.56 7.93
CA ARG A 292 0.63 -11.95 6.55
C ARG A 292 -0.58 -12.41 5.74
N GLN A 293 -1.50 -13.17 6.33
CA GLN A 293 -2.73 -13.58 5.64
C GLN A 293 -3.62 -12.37 5.33
N LEU A 294 -3.67 -11.40 6.25
CA LEU A 294 -4.44 -10.16 6.10
C LEU A 294 -3.81 -9.21 5.07
N ILE A 295 -2.48 -9.14 5.00
CA ILE A 295 -1.75 -8.32 4.03
C ILE A 295 -1.55 -9.00 2.67
N SER A 296 -1.61 -10.34 2.58
CA SER A 296 -1.49 -11.04 1.28
C SER A 296 -2.60 -10.71 0.27
N GLY A 297 -3.68 -10.06 0.72
CA GLY A 297 -4.73 -9.50 -0.14
C GLY A 297 -4.56 -8.00 -0.46
N LEU A 298 -3.58 -7.32 0.14
CA LEU A 298 -3.22 -5.93 -0.17
C LEU A 298 -2.03 -5.95 -1.15
N PRO A 299 -2.02 -5.10 -2.20
CA PRO A 299 -0.85 -4.97 -3.05
C PRO A 299 0.28 -4.30 -2.23
N THR A 300 1.15 -5.11 -1.62
CA THR A 300 2.12 -4.70 -0.60
C THR A 300 3.16 -3.68 -1.11
N GLY A 301 3.64 -3.83 -2.34
CA GLY A 301 4.48 -2.83 -3.01
C GLY A 301 3.77 -1.49 -3.22
N ARG A 302 2.44 -1.51 -3.45
CA ARG A 302 1.64 -0.28 -3.51
C ARG A 302 1.48 0.36 -2.13
N LEU A 303 1.47 -0.42 -1.04
CA LEU A 303 1.33 0.13 0.31
C LEU A 303 2.57 0.93 0.74
N LYS A 304 3.79 0.41 0.54
CA LYS A 304 5.04 1.14 0.85
C LYS A 304 5.18 2.40 -0.01
N ALA A 305 5.00 2.27 -1.32
CA ALA A 305 5.03 3.42 -2.23
C ALA A 305 3.95 4.47 -1.88
N ARG A 306 2.76 4.01 -1.48
CA ARG A 306 1.67 4.89 -1.06
C ARG A 306 1.98 5.60 0.26
N LEU A 307 2.51 4.89 1.27
CA LEU A 307 2.89 5.51 2.54
C LEU A 307 3.92 6.61 2.32
N VAL A 308 4.94 6.34 1.50
CA VAL A 308 5.96 7.33 1.11
C VAL A 308 5.30 8.52 0.40
N SER A 309 4.39 8.28 -0.55
CA SER A 309 3.67 9.35 -1.26
C SER A 309 2.76 10.17 -0.34
N MET A 310 2.06 9.52 0.61
CA MET A 310 1.22 10.20 1.58
C MET A 310 2.07 11.03 2.53
N ALA A 311 3.15 10.46 3.09
CA ALA A 311 4.06 11.16 3.99
C ALA A 311 4.72 12.38 3.33
N ALA A 312 5.18 12.24 2.08
CA ALA A 312 5.70 13.36 1.30
C ALA A 312 4.69 14.51 1.14
N GLY A 313 3.41 14.19 0.94
CA GLY A 313 2.34 15.19 0.91
C GLY A 313 2.10 15.94 2.22
N HIS A 314 2.62 15.42 3.34
CA HIS A 314 2.62 16.06 4.65
C HIS A 314 3.99 16.64 5.05
N GLY A 315 4.99 16.61 4.16
CA GLY A 315 6.35 17.04 4.48
C GLY A 315 7.11 16.11 5.43
N LEU A 316 6.68 14.85 5.56
CA LEU A 316 7.24 13.86 6.47
C LEU A 316 8.12 12.86 5.70
N ALA A 317 9.30 12.56 6.25
CA ALA A 317 10.13 11.47 5.76
C ALA A 317 9.70 10.11 6.35
N ILE A 318 9.95 9.03 5.61
CA ILE A 318 9.79 7.66 6.10
C ILE A 318 11.18 7.04 6.27
N ILE A 319 11.49 6.59 7.49
CA ILE A 319 12.73 5.87 7.81
C ILE A 319 12.38 4.40 8.00
N ALA A 320 12.91 3.54 7.13
CA ALA A 320 12.78 2.09 7.26
C ALA A 320 13.92 1.57 8.13
N VAL A 321 13.62 0.76 9.15
CA VAL A 321 14.61 0.18 10.06
C VAL A 321 14.56 -1.34 10.07
N ASP A 322 15.69 -2.01 10.29
CA ASP A 322 15.72 -3.46 10.46
C ASP A 322 14.71 -3.89 11.56
N PRO A 323 13.81 -4.87 11.33
CA PRO A 323 12.91 -5.39 12.36
C PRO A 323 13.59 -6.25 13.43
N ALA A 324 14.87 -6.62 13.28
CA ALA A 324 15.54 -7.55 14.18
C ALA A 324 15.46 -7.09 15.65
N TYR A 325 14.92 -7.96 16.50
CA TYR A 325 14.83 -7.81 17.96
C TYR A 325 14.06 -6.58 18.51
N THR A 326 13.40 -5.77 17.68
CA THR A 326 12.63 -4.58 18.09
C THR A 326 11.60 -4.90 19.19
N SER A 327 10.80 -5.94 18.98
CA SER A 327 9.74 -6.35 19.89
C SER A 327 10.25 -6.99 21.18
N MET A 328 11.46 -7.59 21.16
CA MET A 328 12.06 -8.26 22.32
C MET A 328 12.74 -7.23 23.22
N TRP A 329 13.60 -6.39 22.63
CA TRP A 329 14.31 -5.34 23.34
C TRP A 329 13.39 -4.20 23.77
N GLY A 330 12.35 -3.89 23.00
CA GLY A 330 11.28 -2.99 23.44
C GLY A 330 10.65 -3.47 24.75
N ALA A 331 10.22 -4.73 24.80
CA ALA A 331 9.66 -5.32 26.01
C ALA A 331 10.64 -5.31 27.19
N GLN A 332 11.91 -5.65 26.93
CA GLN A 332 12.93 -5.74 27.97
C GLN A 332 13.33 -4.37 28.54
N HIS A 333 13.57 -3.38 27.70
CA HIS A 333 14.19 -2.11 28.11
C HIS A 333 13.22 -0.93 28.25
N TRP A 334 12.01 -1.04 27.70
CA TRP A 334 11.06 0.08 27.66
C TRP A 334 9.70 -0.26 28.25
N GLN A 335 9.18 -1.48 28.05
CA GLN A 335 7.86 -1.82 28.59
C GLN A 335 7.85 -1.83 30.12
N LYS A 336 8.73 -2.63 30.76
CA LYS A 336 8.78 -2.72 32.23
C LYS A 336 9.09 -1.36 32.88
N PRO A 337 10.12 -0.61 32.44
CA PRO A 337 10.49 0.63 33.12
C PRO A 337 9.51 1.79 32.95
N LEU A 338 8.70 1.80 31.88
CA LEU A 338 7.71 2.84 31.64
C LEU A 338 6.29 2.46 32.08
N THR A 339 6.09 1.24 32.59
CA THR A 339 4.82 0.86 33.19
C THR A 339 4.79 1.36 34.64
N THR A 340 3.82 2.21 34.96
CA THR A 340 3.54 2.71 36.31
C THR A 340 2.08 2.39 36.68
N PRO A 341 1.67 2.52 37.95
CA PRO A 341 0.27 2.31 38.34
C PRO A 341 -0.73 3.16 37.52
N HIS A 342 -0.31 4.35 37.11
CA HIS A 342 -1.13 5.30 36.34
C HIS A 342 -0.89 5.25 34.82
N ARG A 343 0.11 4.49 34.35
CA ARG A 343 0.47 4.41 32.93
C ARG A 343 0.79 2.97 32.52
N ARG A 344 -0.06 2.39 31.69
CA ARG A 344 0.16 1.05 31.14
C ARG A 344 0.95 1.14 29.83
N MET A 345 2.08 0.46 29.77
CA MET A 345 2.86 0.32 28.53
C MET A 345 2.63 -1.06 27.93
N SER A 346 2.09 -1.12 26.71
CA SER A 346 2.02 -2.41 26.00
C SER A 346 3.36 -2.76 25.36
N ARG A 347 3.50 -4.04 25.01
CA ARG A 347 4.63 -4.52 24.20
C ARG A 347 4.76 -3.78 22.87
N HIS A 348 3.63 -3.39 22.26
CA HIS A 348 3.59 -2.73 20.96
C HIS A 348 4.05 -1.27 21.06
N ASP A 349 3.62 -0.58 22.11
CA ASP A 349 4.06 0.78 22.41
C ASP A 349 5.58 0.81 22.65
N ALA A 350 6.08 -0.17 23.41
CA ALA A 350 7.51 -0.35 23.65
C ALA A 350 8.31 -0.75 22.39
N ALA A 351 7.70 -1.51 21.47
CA ALA A 351 8.29 -1.80 20.16
C ALA A 351 8.39 -0.53 19.30
N GLY A 352 7.37 0.35 19.34
CA GLY A 352 7.42 1.67 18.71
C GLY A 352 8.61 2.50 19.18
N ILE A 353 8.92 2.47 20.48
CA ILE A 353 10.11 3.15 21.03
C ILE A 353 11.40 2.53 20.46
N ALA A 354 11.52 1.20 20.44
CA ALA A 354 12.70 0.53 19.88
C ALA A 354 12.93 0.88 18.40
N ILE A 355 11.84 0.95 17.61
CA ILE A 355 11.86 1.34 16.19
C ILE A 355 12.32 2.79 16.04
N GLY A 356 11.75 3.72 16.82
CA GLY A 356 12.11 5.13 16.79
C GLY A 356 13.58 5.37 17.18
N ARG A 357 14.08 4.70 18.22
CA ARG A 357 15.49 4.82 18.64
C ARG A 357 16.44 4.33 17.57
N ARG A 358 16.15 3.18 16.95
CA ARG A 358 16.95 2.67 15.82
C ARG A 358 16.94 3.65 14.66
N ALA A 359 15.80 4.25 14.35
CA ALA A 359 15.70 5.25 13.29
C ALA A 359 16.51 6.50 13.58
N LEU A 360 16.65 6.90 14.84
CA LEU A 360 17.52 8.01 15.28
C LEU A 360 19.01 7.64 15.37
N GLY A 361 19.38 6.36 15.19
CA GLY A 361 20.75 5.89 15.36
C GLY A 361 21.14 5.61 16.83
N HIS A 362 20.17 5.62 17.75
CA HIS A 362 20.42 5.35 19.17
C HIS A 362 20.34 3.86 19.51
N PRO A 363 21.15 3.36 20.46
CA PRO A 363 20.99 2.02 21.01
C PRO A 363 19.59 1.83 21.60
N ILE A 364 18.95 0.69 21.35
CA ILE A 364 17.63 0.37 21.94
C ILE A 364 17.75 0.19 23.45
N ARG A 365 18.90 -0.25 23.96
CA ARG A 365 19.12 -0.38 25.41
C ARG A 365 19.03 1.01 26.06
N ARG A 366 18.26 1.10 27.15
CA ARG A 366 18.27 2.28 28.01
C ARG A 366 19.60 2.33 28.75
N ARG A 367 20.23 3.51 28.85
CA ARG A 367 21.39 3.69 29.73
C ARG A 367 20.97 3.32 31.15
N THR A 368 21.70 2.41 31.78
CA THR A 368 21.46 1.97 33.15
C THR A 368 21.62 3.18 34.08
N THR A 369 20.73 3.31 35.08
CA THR A 369 20.92 4.27 36.18
C THR A 369 22.33 4.09 36.77
N PRO A 370 23.05 5.17 37.14
CA PRO A 370 24.30 5.03 37.88
C PRO A 370 24.09 4.12 39.10
N PRO A 371 25.11 3.36 39.53
CA PRO A 371 24.99 2.56 40.75
C PRO A 371 24.55 3.44 41.93
N SER A 372 23.76 2.86 42.85
CA SER A 372 23.34 3.54 44.07
C SER A 372 24.56 4.03 44.84
N HIS A 373 24.39 5.14 45.55
CA HIS A 373 25.43 5.82 46.31
C HIS A 373 25.94 4.98 47.49
N ASP A 374 25.19 3.94 47.88
CA ASP A 374 25.47 3.09 49.02
C ASP A 374 25.62 1.60 48.62
N ARG A 375 26.59 0.95 49.28
CA ARG A 375 26.92 -0.48 49.12
C ARG A 375 26.19 -1.32 50.19
N SER A 376 24.88 -1.14 50.36
CA SER A 376 24.10 -2.00 51.25
C SER A 376 23.48 -3.18 50.50
N ASP A 377 23.51 -4.38 51.08
CA ASP A 377 23.02 -5.64 50.48
C ASP A 377 21.49 -5.71 50.29
N ARG A 378 20.78 -4.58 50.42
CA ARG A 378 19.33 -4.49 50.16
C ARG A 378 18.97 -4.62 48.68
N VAL A 379 19.92 -4.48 47.75
CA VAL A 379 19.67 -4.47 46.30
C VAL A 379 20.45 -5.59 45.61
N ARG A 380 19.73 -6.47 44.91
CA ARG A 380 20.26 -7.68 44.24
C ARG A 380 21.46 -7.40 43.32
N HIS A 381 22.28 -8.43 43.13
CA HIS A 381 23.59 -8.42 42.47
C HIS A 381 23.69 -7.66 41.13
N ARG A 382 24.87 -7.05 40.96
CA ARG A 382 25.33 -6.31 39.77
C ARG A 382 25.26 -7.17 38.50
N THR A 383 24.77 -6.58 37.41
CA THR A 383 25.01 -7.08 36.05
C THR A 383 25.85 -6.05 35.28
N VAL A 384 26.91 -6.54 34.66
CA VAL A 384 28.05 -5.83 34.08
C VAL A 384 27.64 -4.87 32.96
N GLN A 385 28.19 -3.64 32.98
CA GLN A 385 28.20 -2.72 31.83
C GLN A 385 29.24 -3.21 30.81
N ALA A 386 28.85 -3.28 29.53
CA ALA A 386 29.81 -3.35 28.43
C ALA A 386 30.41 -1.94 28.19
N ALA A 387 31.72 -1.90 27.98
CA ALA A 387 32.58 -0.72 27.83
C ALA A 387 32.33 0.02 26.48
N PRO A 388 32.92 1.23 26.28
CA PRO A 388 32.47 2.30 25.37
C PRO A 388 32.17 1.92 23.91
#